data_AF-A0A5Q4EWN9-F1
#
_entry.id   AF-A0A5Q4EWN9-F1
#
_cell.length_a   1.000
_cell.length_b   1.000
_cell.length_c   1.000
_cell.angle_alpha   90.00
_cell.angle_beta   90.00
_cell.angle_gamma   90.00
#
_symmetry.space_group_name_H-M   'P 1'
#
loop_
_entity.id
_entity.type
_entity.pdbx_description
1 polymer ?
#
loop_
_entity_poly.entity_id
_entity_poly.type
_entity_poly.pdbx_seq_one_letter_code
_entity_poly.pdbx_strand_id
1 'polypeptide(L)'
;MIRTLLTIVLVVVVALAAAVFAAQNPGVVTLDLGAFELVDARISVAFIVTFALGWVFGLVCCSYALLRLTHQRRRLRRKLAASEAEISSLRSLPMQDAH
;
A
#
# COMPACT_ATOMS: atom_id res chain seq x y z
N MET A 1 14.14 -1.88 4.47
CA MET A 1 14.19 -1.29 5.83
C MET A 1 14.09 0.24 5.78
N ILE A 2 14.94 0.93 5.01
CA ILE A 2 14.89 2.41 4.87
C ILE A 2 13.53 2.95 4.36
N ARG A 3 12.89 2.24 3.43
CA ARG A 3 11.57 2.64 2.89
C ARG A 3 10.49 2.60 3.98
N THR A 4 10.50 1.57 4.84
CA THR A 4 9.54 1.42 5.95
C THR A 4 9.77 2.48 7.03
N LEU A 5 11.03 2.79 7.35
CA LEU A 5 11.38 3.87 8.26
C LEU A 5 10.91 5.23 7.73
N LEU A 6 11.13 5.52 6.44
CA LEU A 6 10.64 6.74 5.80
C LEU A 6 9.11 6.84 5.84
N THR A 7 8.39 5.74 5.62
CA THR A 7 6.93 5.74 5.74
C THR A 7 6.49 6.04 7.17
N ILE A 8 7.11 5.41 8.17
CA ILE A 8 6.78 5.65 9.59
C ILE A 8 7.04 7.10 9.97
N VAL A 9 8.20 7.66 9.59
CA VAL A 9 8.54 9.06 9.86
C VAL A 9 7.54 10.01 9.21
N LEU A 10 7.18 9.78 7.93
CA LEU A 10 6.19 10.60 7.23
C LEU A 10 4.84 10.59 7.94
N VAL A 11 4.41 9.42 8.41
CA VAL A 11 3.14 9.23 9.14
C VAL A 11 3.14 10.00 10.46
N VAL A 12 4.23 9.90 11.23
CA VAL A 12 4.37 10.61 12.49
C VAL A 12 4.35 12.13 12.27
N VAL A 13 5.03 12.62 11.24
CA VAL A 13 5.05 14.06 10.88
C VAL A 13 3.65 14.55 10.51
N VAL A 14 2.92 13.81 9.67
CA VAL A 14 1.55 14.17 9.28
C VAL A 14 0.60 14.16 10.49
N ALA A 15 0.71 13.16 11.37
CA ALA A 15 -0.09 13.09 12.59
C ALA A 15 0.17 14.29 13.52
N LEU A 16 1.44 14.66 13.71
CA LEU A 16 1.82 15.83 14.51
C LEU A 16 1.30 17.12 13.90
N ALA A 17 1.44 17.31 12.58
CA ALA A 17 0.92 18.48 11.89
C ALA A 17 -0.61 18.60 12.03
N ALA A 18 -1.32 17.49 11.92
CA ALA A 18 -2.77 17.46 12.08
C ALA A 18 -3.20 17.76 13.54
N ALA A 19 -2.48 17.24 14.54
CA ALA A 19 -2.72 17.55 15.95
C ALA A 19 -2.49 19.04 16.26
N VAL A 20 -1.41 19.62 15.73
CA VAL A 20 -1.07 21.04 15.87
C VAL A 20 -2.11 21.93 15.18
N PHE A 21 -2.56 21.56 13.98
CA PHE A 21 -3.65 22.24 13.26
C PHE A 21 -4.95 22.20 14.07
N ALA A 22 -5.28 21.06 14.70
CA ALA A 22 -6.47 20.92 15.52
C ALA A 22 -6.44 21.72 16.81
N ALA A 23 -5.29 21.77 17.47
CA ALA A 23 -5.11 22.59 18.66
C ALA A 23 -5.26 24.09 18.35
N GLN A 24 -4.79 24.54 17.19
CA GLN A 24 -4.84 25.96 16.78
C GLN A 24 -6.19 26.39 16.20
N ASN A 25 -7.01 25.46 15.73
CA ASN A 25 -8.31 25.74 15.13
C ASN A 25 -9.45 25.09 15.94
N PRO A 26 -9.79 25.65 17.13
CA PRO A 26 -10.80 25.07 18.02
C PRO A 26 -12.24 25.31 17.57
N GLY A 27 -12.47 26.10 16.51
CA GLY A 27 -13.79 26.48 16.01
C GLY A 27 -14.66 25.29 15.64
N VAL A 28 -15.89 25.28 16.15
CA VAL A 28 -16.97 24.35 15.79
C VAL A 28 -17.75 24.92 14.62
N VAL A 29 -17.94 24.13 13.57
CA VAL A 29 -18.70 24.54 12.38
C VAL A 29 -19.62 23.38 12.01
N THR A 30 -20.88 23.69 11.75
CA THR A 30 -21.85 22.69 11.27
C THR A 30 -21.41 22.17 9.92
N LEU A 31 -21.17 20.85 9.82
CA LEU A 31 -20.79 20.20 8.57
C LEU A 31 -22.00 19.47 7.99
N ASP A 32 -22.49 19.97 6.87
CA ASP A 32 -23.47 19.28 6.05
C ASP A 32 -22.74 18.35 5.08
N LEU A 33 -22.85 17.04 5.30
CA LEU A 33 -22.29 16.00 4.43
C LEU A 33 -23.32 15.48 3.41
N GLY A 34 -24.39 16.23 3.17
CA GLY A 34 -25.46 15.93 2.21
C GLY A 34 -26.44 14.86 2.68
N ALA A 35 -25.94 13.70 3.13
CA ALA A 35 -26.76 12.63 3.70
C ALA A 35 -26.91 12.72 5.23
N PHE A 36 -26.01 13.44 5.90
CA PHE A 36 -25.97 13.61 7.36
C PHE A 36 -25.45 15.00 7.72
N GLU A 37 -26.13 15.67 8.64
CA GLU A 37 -25.62 16.88 9.29
C GLU A 37 -24.85 16.47 10.56
N LEU A 38 -23.58 16.87 10.65
CA LEU A 38 -22.84 16.82 11.90
C LEU A 38 -22.92 18.20 12.56
N VAL A 39 -23.82 18.31 13.54
CA VAL A 39 -23.91 19.44 14.45
C VAL A 39 -22.67 19.45 15.35
N ASP A 40 -22.03 20.62 15.50
CA ASP A 40 -20.82 20.85 16.33
C ASP A 40 -19.53 20.10 15.93
N ALA A 41 -19.37 19.73 14.66
CA ALA A 41 -18.09 19.19 14.20
C ALA A 41 -17.00 20.28 14.17
N ARG A 42 -15.87 20.03 14.84
CA ARG A 42 -14.69 20.89 14.68
C ARG A 42 -14.10 20.63 13.29
N ILE A 43 -13.90 21.68 12.48
CA ILE A 43 -13.28 21.59 11.14
C ILE A 43 -12.00 20.74 11.18
N SER A 44 -11.20 20.95 12.22
CA SER A 44 -9.97 20.21 12.47
C SER A 44 -10.17 18.70 12.60
N VAL A 45 -11.24 18.25 13.24
CA VAL A 45 -11.55 16.83 13.41
C VAL A 45 -11.98 16.23 12.08
N ALA A 46 -12.78 16.94 11.28
CA ALA A 46 -13.18 16.48 9.96
C ALA A 46 -11.97 16.31 9.03
N PHE A 47 -11.06 17.31 8.99
CA PHE A 47 -9.82 17.20 8.22
C PHE A 47 -8.95 16.03 8.69
N ILE A 48 -8.77 15.85 10.01
CA ILE A 48 -8.03 14.72 10.57
C ILE A 48 -8.65 13.39 10.12
N VAL A 49 -9.98 13.26 10.21
CA VAL A 49 -10.68 12.02 9.85
C VAL A 49 -10.56 11.75 8.36
N THR A 50 -10.78 12.74 7.50
CA THR A 50 -10.62 12.57 6.05
C THR A 50 -9.17 12.21 5.68
N PHE A 51 -8.18 12.83 6.31
CA PHE A 51 -6.78 12.50 6.09
C PHE A 51 -6.43 11.10 6.59
N ALA A 52 -6.93 10.72 7.77
CA ALA A 52 -6.73 9.39 8.34
C ALA A 52 -7.36 8.30 7.46
N LEU A 53 -8.58 8.52 6.98
CA LEU A 53 -9.25 7.61 6.06
C LEU A 53 -8.51 7.49 4.73
N GLY A 54 -8.10 8.62 4.13
CA GLY A 54 -7.30 8.61 2.91
C GLY A 54 -5.96 7.91 3.09
N TRP A 55 -5.32 8.09 4.24
CA TRP A 55 -4.07 7.43 4.58
C TRP A 55 -4.23 5.91 4.76
N VAL A 56 -5.23 5.48 5.53
CA VAL A 56 -5.55 4.05 5.70
C VAL A 56 -5.87 3.40 4.35
N PHE A 57 -6.69 4.06 3.52
CA PHE A 57 -6.99 3.59 2.17
C PHE A 57 -5.72 3.45 1.31
N GLY A 58 -4.84 4.45 1.34
CA GLY A 58 -3.56 4.40 0.64
C GLY A 58 -2.66 3.24 1.10
N LEU A 59 -2.61 2.96 2.41
CA LEU A 59 -1.88 1.82 2.96
C LEU A 59 -2.44 0.48 2.48
N VAL A 60 -3.76 0.34 2.43
CA VAL A 60 -4.42 -0.87 1.94
C VAL A 60 -4.09 -1.09 0.45
N CYS A 61 -4.21 -0.05 -0.37
CA CYS A 61 -3.85 -0.12 -1.79
C CYS A 61 -2.38 -0.51 -2.01
N CYS A 62 -1.45 0.10 -1.26
CA CYS A 62 -0.02 -0.22 -1.35
C CYS A 62 0.27 -1.66 -0.92
N SER A 63 -0.36 -2.11 0.16
CA SER A 63 -0.21 -3.47 0.67
C SER A 63 -0.69 -4.50 -0.35
N TYR A 64 -1.85 -4.26 -0.96
CA TYR A 64 -2.39 -5.10 -2.03
C TYR A 64 -1.45 -5.16 -3.25
N ALA A 65 -0.94 -4.01 -3.69
CA ALA A 65 0.02 -3.96 -4.81
C ALA A 65 1.30 -4.75 -4.50
N LEU A 66 1.82 -4.65 -3.27
CA LEU A 66 3.01 -5.38 -2.84
C LEU A 66 2.75 -6.89 -2.78
N LEU A 67 1.61 -7.32 -2.25
CA LEU A 67 1.20 -8.74 -2.27
C LEU A 67 1.11 -9.25 -3.71
N ARG A 68 0.50 -8.48 -4.62
CA ARG A 68 0.45 -8.84 -6.04
C ARG A 68 1.84 -9.01 -6.65
N LEU A 69 2.76 -8.07 -6.40
CA LEU A 69 4.14 -8.16 -6.90
C LEU A 69 4.88 -9.38 -6.32
N THR A 70 4.73 -9.67 -5.03
CA THR A 70 5.39 -10.83 -4.42
C THR A 70 4.85 -12.16 -4.96
N HIS A 71 3.54 -12.25 -5.21
CA HIS A 71 2.92 -13.39 -5.87
C HIS A 71 3.42 -13.56 -7.30
N GLN A 72 3.47 -12.47 -8.08
CA GLN A 72 4.02 -12.49 -9.44
C GLN A 72 5.48 -12.94 -9.44
N ARG A 73 6.32 -12.39 -8.56
CA ARG A 73 7.73 -12.78 -8.43
C ARG A 73 7.88 -14.28 -8.12
N ARG A 74 7.09 -14.82 -7.18
CA ARG A 74 7.10 -16.26 -6.86
C ARG A 74 6.69 -17.11 -8.06
N ARG A 75 5.65 -16.70 -8.78
CA ARG A 75 5.16 -17.40 -9.98
C ARG A 75 6.18 -17.36 -11.12
N LEU A 76 6.79 -16.21 -11.38
CA LEU A 76 7.84 -16.07 -12.40
C LEU A 76 9.06 -16.94 -12.08
N ARG A 77 9.48 -16.99 -10.81
CA ARG A 77 10.60 -17.83 -10.38
C ARG A 77 10.31 -19.33 -10.56
N ARG A 78 9.08 -19.76 -10.27
CA ARG A 78 8.66 -21.16 -10.51
C ARG A 78 8.65 -21.49 -12.01
N LYS A 79 8.17 -20.59 -12.85
CA LYS A 79 8.19 -20.76 -14.30
C LYS A 79 9.62 -20.88 -14.84
N LEU A 80 10.52 -20.01 -14.38
CA LEU A 80 11.93 -20.06 -14.76
C LEU A 80 12.55 -21.42 -14.41
N ALA A 81 12.36 -21.88 -13.18
CA ALA A 81 12.88 -23.18 -12.74
C ALA A 81 12.31 -24.37 -13.54
N ALA A 82 11.02 -24.33 -13.90
CA ALA A 82 10.41 -25.36 -14.73
C ALA A 82 10.99 -25.37 -16.15
N SER A 83 11.13 -24.20 -16.79
CA SER A 83 11.74 -24.09 -18.11
C SER A 83 13.22 -24.51 -18.11
N GLU A 84 13.98 -24.19 -17.07
CA GLU A 84 15.36 -24.66 -16.93
C GLU A 84 15.43 -26.19 -16.79
N ALA A 85 14.50 -26.81 -16.06
CA ALA A 85 14.41 -28.26 -15.92
C ALA A 85 14.06 -28.96 -17.25
N GLU A 86 13.15 -28.39 -18.05
CA GLU A 86 12.81 -28.90 -19.38
C GLU A 86 14.02 -28.84 -20.33
N ILE A 87 14.76 -27.73 -20.35
CA ILE A 87 15.98 -27.60 -21.17
C ILE A 87 17.04 -28.61 -20.72
N SER A 88 17.22 -28.79 -19.41
CA SER A 88 18.15 -29.78 -18.86
C SER A 88 17.75 -31.21 -19.25
N SER A 89 16.46 -31.53 -19.20
CA SER A 89 15.93 -32.83 -19.61
C SER A 89 16.17 -33.08 -21.10
N LEU A 90 15.87 -32.10 -21.96
CA LEU A 90 16.10 -32.18 -23.41
C LEU A 90 17.59 -32.31 -23.75
N ARG A 91 18.48 -31.61 -23.02
CA ARG A 91 19.93 -31.72 -23.21
C ARG A 91 20.50 -33.06 -22.70
N SER A 92 19.85 -33.69 -21.73
CA SER A 92 20.23 -34.99 -21.20
C SER A 92 19.73 -36.17 -22.04
N LEU A 93 18.87 -35.93 -23.02
CA LEU A 93 18.52 -36.95 -24.01
C LEU A 93 19.80 -37.27 -24.81
N PRO A 94 20.18 -38.55 -24.92
CA PRO A 94 21.28 -38.95 -25.80
C PRO A 94 20.95 -38.47 -27.21
N MET A 95 21.94 -37.99 -27.96
CA MET A 95 21.81 -37.80 -29.42
C MET A 95 21.64 -39.18 -30.07
N GLN A 96 20.44 -39.75 -29.95
CA GLN A 96 19.96 -40.73 -30.91
C GLN A 96 19.62 -39.94 -32.17
N ASP A 97 20.22 -40.40 -33.26
CA ASP A 97 19.94 -39.99 -34.64
C ASP A 97 20.70 -38.77 -35.15
N ALA A 98 22.02 -38.93 -35.26
CA ALA A 98 22.73 -38.44 -36.44
C ALA A 98 23.78 -39.48 -36.87
N HIS A 99 23.29 -40.46 -37.65
CA HIS A 99 23.97 -41.38 -38.58
C HIS A 99 25.28 -42.07 -38.17
#